data_AF-A0A937KYT9-F1
#
_entry.id   AF-A0A937KYT9-F1
#
_cell.length_a   1.000
_cell.length_b   1.000
_cell.length_c   1.000
_cell.angle_alpha   90.00
_cell.angle_beta   90.00
_cell.angle_gamma   90.00
#
_symmetry.space_group_name_H-M   'P 1'
#
loop_
_entity.id
_entity.type
_entity.pdbx_description
1 polymer ?
#
loop_
_entity_poly.entity_id
_entity_poly.type
_entity_poly.pdbx_seq_one_letter_code
_entity_poly.pdbx_strand_id
1 'polypeptide(L)'
;MQAITIPQFGQLLAPQLSRVPDSARPGTLARLERAAAARYRTWAEALPEHAEGLLTCAAREDEIADRIEQILPVPAEHEALVSEVVPLAVAIYYEVFDAYDVWGQMTVQANAERQGSQAWPSMIPLFPEHEAELRALSALELKSGDFLDALLTDRAA
;
A
#
# COMPACT_ATOMS: atom_id res chain seq x y z
N MET A 1 -22.96 -1.72 13.73
CA MET A 1 -21.61 -1.57 13.13
C MET A 1 -20.88 -0.49 13.89
N GLN A 2 -19.66 -0.75 14.34
CA GLN A 2 -18.80 0.34 14.81
C GLN A 2 -18.52 1.28 13.63
N ALA A 3 -18.50 2.59 13.88
CA ALA A 3 -18.07 3.54 12.87
C ALA A 3 -16.58 3.32 12.61
N ILE A 4 -16.23 2.96 11.37
CA ILE A 4 -14.84 2.77 10.95
C ILE A 4 -14.22 4.15 10.76
N THR A 5 -13.13 4.43 11.48
CA THR A 5 -12.36 5.66 11.32
C THR A 5 -11.27 5.44 10.29
N ILE A 6 -11.36 6.16 9.16
CA ILE A 6 -10.37 6.12 8.09
C ILE A 6 -9.35 7.24 8.33
N PRO A 7 -8.07 6.92 8.60
CA PRO A 7 -7.05 7.95 8.73
C PRO A 7 -6.64 8.53 7.37
N GLN A 8 -6.04 9.71 7.44
CA GLN A 8 -5.27 10.27 6.32
C GLN A 8 -3.88 9.62 6.33
N PHE A 9 -3.71 8.51 5.60
CA PHE A 9 -2.49 7.70 5.62
C PHE A 9 -1.25 8.51 5.23
N GLY A 10 -1.35 9.42 4.26
CA GLY A 10 -0.25 10.32 3.91
C GLY A 10 0.22 11.18 5.08
N GLN A 11 -0.71 11.69 5.90
CA GLN A 11 -0.37 12.47 7.11
C GLN A 11 0.13 11.57 8.25
N LEU A 12 -0.48 10.40 8.40
CA LEU A 12 -0.13 9.41 9.42
C LEU A 12 1.31 8.91 9.26
N LEU A 13 1.72 8.63 8.01
CA LEU A 13 3.05 8.09 7.71
C LEU A 13 4.11 9.18 7.48
N ALA A 14 3.70 10.45 7.29
CA ALA A 14 4.60 11.57 7.04
C ALA A 14 5.78 11.68 8.04
N PRO A 15 5.62 11.47 9.36
CA PRO A 15 6.73 11.56 10.31
C PRO A 15 7.87 10.58 10.01
N GLN A 16 7.56 9.42 9.43
CA GLN A 16 8.56 8.42 9.04
C GLN A 16 9.04 8.66 7.60
N LEU A 17 8.12 8.86 6.65
CA LEU A 17 8.44 8.99 5.24
C LEU A 17 9.23 10.27 4.89
N SER A 18 9.03 11.35 5.66
CA SER A 18 9.79 12.60 5.47
C SER A 18 11.27 12.49 5.87
N ARG A 19 11.66 11.43 6.58
CA ARG A 19 13.06 11.14 6.90
C ARG A 19 13.84 10.65 5.69
N VAL A 20 13.14 10.07 4.71
CA VAL A 20 13.74 9.44 3.52
C VAL A 20 13.94 10.49 2.42
N PRO A 21 15.18 10.61 1.87
CA PRO A 21 15.44 11.46 0.72
C PRO A 21 14.58 11.11 -0.50
N ASP A 22 14.28 12.11 -1.34
CA ASP A 22 13.45 11.93 -2.53
C ASP A 22 13.93 10.78 -3.44
N SER A 23 15.26 10.63 -3.59
CA SER A 23 15.89 9.56 -4.39
C SER A 23 15.62 8.14 -3.87
N ALA A 24 15.32 7.98 -2.58
CA ALA A 24 15.02 6.69 -1.95
C ALA A 24 13.52 6.47 -1.69
N ARG A 25 12.68 7.50 -1.94
CA ARG A 25 11.24 7.43 -1.66
C ARG A 25 10.53 6.33 -2.46
N PRO A 26 10.73 6.15 -3.79
CA PRO A 26 10.07 5.08 -4.53
C PRO A 26 10.38 3.69 -3.96
N GLY A 27 11.66 3.35 -3.81
CA GLY A 27 12.07 2.07 -3.24
C GLY A 27 11.64 1.86 -1.77
N THR A 28 11.40 2.93 -1.02
CA THR A 28 10.79 2.84 0.32
C THR A 28 9.31 2.47 0.23
N LEU A 29 8.56 3.10 -0.67
CA LEU A 29 7.15 2.77 -0.90
C LEU A 29 6.99 1.32 -1.39
N ALA A 30 7.88 0.85 -2.29
CA ALA A 30 7.88 -0.56 -2.72
C ALA A 30 7.94 -1.55 -1.54
N ARG A 31 8.71 -1.26 -0.49
CA ARG A 31 8.76 -2.10 0.72
C ARG A 31 7.47 -2.03 1.55
N LEU A 32 6.77 -0.89 1.51
CA LEU A 32 5.44 -0.79 2.11
C LEU A 32 4.40 -1.58 1.32
N GLU A 33 4.50 -1.63 -0.01
CA GLU A 33 3.61 -2.48 -0.82
C GLU A 33 3.79 -3.96 -0.49
N ARG A 34 5.01 -4.44 -0.22
CA ARG A 34 5.21 -5.80 0.31
C ARG A 34 4.47 -6.05 1.62
N ALA A 35 4.42 -5.04 2.49
CA ALA A 35 3.69 -5.13 3.75
C ALA A 35 2.17 -5.12 3.53
N ALA A 36 1.65 -4.39 2.54
CA ALA A 36 0.26 -4.46 2.12
C ALA A 36 -0.07 -5.84 1.51
N ALA A 37 0.80 -6.37 0.66
CA ALA A 37 0.68 -7.71 0.08
C ALA A 37 0.58 -8.80 1.17
N ALA A 38 1.36 -8.69 2.25
CA ALA A 38 1.30 -9.61 3.39
C ALA A 38 -0.05 -9.54 4.13
N ARG A 39 -0.68 -8.36 4.19
CA ARG A 39 -2.02 -8.20 4.79
C ARG A 39 -3.09 -8.89 3.96
N TYR A 40 -3.07 -8.71 2.65
CA TYR A 40 -3.98 -9.44 1.75
C TYR A 40 -3.88 -10.95 1.90
N ARG A 41 -2.65 -11.50 2.01
CA ARG A 41 -2.45 -12.93 2.28
C ARG A 41 -3.05 -13.37 3.61
N THR A 42 -2.88 -12.57 4.67
CA THR A 42 -3.48 -12.85 5.99
C THR A 42 -5.00 -12.88 5.91
N TRP A 43 -5.62 -11.97 5.16
CA TRP A 43 -7.07 -11.96 4.98
C TRP A 43 -7.57 -13.11 4.10
N ALA A 44 -6.79 -13.53 3.10
CA ALA A 44 -7.13 -14.69 2.27
C ALA A 44 -7.20 -15.99 3.11
N GLU A 45 -6.35 -16.13 4.12
CA GLU A 45 -6.43 -17.24 5.08
C GLU A 45 -7.67 -17.13 5.99
N ALA A 46 -8.03 -15.91 6.39
CA ALA A 46 -9.18 -15.67 7.26
C ALA A 46 -10.54 -15.76 6.55
N LEU A 47 -10.58 -15.53 5.23
CA LEU A 47 -11.77 -15.58 4.37
C LEU A 47 -11.52 -16.48 3.14
N PRO A 48 -11.48 -17.82 3.32
CA PRO A 48 -11.17 -18.75 2.24
C PRO A 48 -12.09 -18.62 1.01
N GLU A 49 -13.35 -18.23 1.21
CA GLU A 49 -14.33 -18.01 0.14
C GLU A 49 -13.98 -16.83 -0.78
N HIS A 50 -13.13 -15.90 -0.32
CA HIS A 50 -12.67 -14.73 -1.07
C HIS A 50 -11.16 -14.76 -1.35
N ALA A 51 -10.49 -15.87 -1.01
CA ALA A 51 -9.05 -16.00 -1.06
C ALA A 51 -8.46 -15.70 -2.45
N GLU A 52 -9.09 -16.16 -3.53
CA GLU A 52 -8.60 -15.92 -4.89
C GLU A 52 -8.49 -14.42 -5.22
N GLY A 53 -9.51 -13.65 -4.89
CA GLY A 53 -9.51 -12.21 -5.13
C GLY A 53 -8.52 -11.46 -4.24
N LEU A 54 -8.44 -11.84 -2.96
CA LEU A 54 -7.48 -11.26 -2.01
C LEU A 54 -6.03 -11.57 -2.40
N LEU A 55 -5.74 -12.80 -2.84
CA LEU A 55 -4.42 -13.17 -3.35
C LEU A 55 -4.09 -12.46 -4.67
N THR A 56 -5.10 -12.15 -5.49
CA THR A 56 -4.92 -11.31 -6.67
C THR A 56 -4.54 -9.87 -6.30
N CYS A 57 -5.12 -9.30 -5.24
CA CYS A 57 -4.66 -8.01 -4.72
C CYS A 57 -3.23 -8.11 -4.18
N ALA A 58 -2.92 -9.14 -3.38
CA ALA A 58 -1.54 -9.37 -2.91
C ALA A 58 -0.53 -9.40 -4.07
N ALA A 59 -0.86 -10.08 -5.16
CA ALA A 59 -0.01 -10.16 -6.34
C ALA A 59 0.18 -8.79 -7.05
N ARG A 60 -0.82 -7.90 -7.00
CA ARG A 60 -0.69 -6.53 -7.54
C ARG A 60 0.26 -5.69 -6.69
N GLU A 61 0.15 -5.78 -5.37
CA GLU A 61 1.08 -5.06 -4.48
C GLU A 61 2.52 -5.56 -4.67
N ASP A 62 2.70 -6.87 -4.85
CA ASP A 62 4.00 -7.42 -5.20
C ASP A 62 4.49 -6.97 -6.58
N GLU A 63 3.60 -6.90 -7.58
CA GLU A 63 3.92 -6.38 -8.91
C GLU A 63 4.38 -4.91 -8.83
N ILE A 64 3.70 -4.08 -8.04
CA ILE A 64 4.09 -2.67 -7.86
C ILE A 64 5.49 -2.59 -7.26
N ALA A 65 5.74 -3.37 -6.20
CA ALA A 65 7.04 -3.41 -5.54
C ALA A 65 8.15 -3.88 -6.50
N ASP A 66 7.94 -4.99 -7.22
CA ASP A 66 8.90 -5.54 -8.19
C ASP A 66 9.26 -4.50 -9.26
N ARG A 67 8.24 -3.81 -9.80
CA ARG A 67 8.42 -2.82 -10.86
C ARG A 67 9.22 -1.61 -10.38
N ILE A 68 8.92 -1.09 -9.20
CA ILE A 68 9.68 0.01 -8.61
C ILE A 68 11.10 -0.40 -8.26
N GLU A 69 11.30 -1.58 -7.66
CA GLU A 69 12.64 -2.09 -7.32
C GLU A 69 13.51 -2.25 -8.57
N GLN A 70 12.91 -2.51 -9.73
CA GLN A 70 13.61 -2.57 -11.01
C GLN A 70 14.03 -1.19 -11.55
N ILE A 71 13.16 -0.17 -11.46
CA ILE A 71 13.40 1.13 -12.13
C ILE A 71 13.92 2.22 -11.20
N LEU A 72 13.55 2.20 -9.92
CA LEU A 72 13.86 3.20 -8.90
C LEU A 72 14.19 2.51 -7.56
N PRO A 73 15.23 1.65 -7.52
CA PRO A 73 15.64 0.97 -6.30
C PRO A 73 16.12 1.97 -5.23
N VAL A 74 16.14 1.53 -3.99
CA VAL A 74 16.77 2.30 -2.89
C VAL A 74 18.27 2.45 -3.19
N PRO A 75 18.81 3.68 -3.27
CA PRO A 75 20.25 3.90 -3.41
C PRO A 75 21.00 3.31 -2.22
N ALA A 76 22.18 2.72 -2.47
CA ALA A 76 22.94 2.01 -1.44
C ALA A 76 23.29 2.89 -0.24
N GLU A 77 23.53 4.19 -0.45
CA GLU A 77 23.79 5.17 0.60
C GLU A 77 22.58 5.44 1.53
N HIS A 78 21.38 5.06 1.12
CA HIS A 78 20.14 5.24 1.87
C HIS A 78 19.58 3.93 2.44
N GLU A 79 20.17 2.78 2.09
CA GLU A 79 19.69 1.45 2.47
C GLU A 79 19.54 1.27 3.99
N ALA A 80 20.51 1.74 4.77
CA ALA A 80 20.48 1.64 6.23
C ALA A 80 19.31 2.47 6.82
N LEU A 81 19.09 3.66 6.29
CA LEU A 81 17.99 4.53 6.72
C LEU A 81 16.63 3.93 6.35
N VAL A 82 16.47 3.45 5.12
CA VAL A 82 15.22 2.83 4.68
C VAL A 82 14.92 1.57 5.49
N SER A 83 15.93 0.75 5.78
CA SER A 83 15.80 -0.44 6.64
C SER A 83 15.40 -0.11 8.08
N GLU A 84 15.75 1.08 8.58
CA GLU A 84 15.29 1.58 9.87
C GLU A 84 13.84 2.12 9.80
N VAL A 85 13.53 2.89 8.76
CA VAL A 85 12.26 3.61 8.61
C VAL A 85 11.08 2.69 8.29
N VAL A 86 11.28 1.71 7.40
CA VAL A 86 10.19 0.86 6.90
C VAL A 86 9.49 0.09 8.02
N PRO A 87 10.18 -0.61 8.93
CA PRO A 87 9.52 -1.31 10.04
C PRO A 87 8.67 -0.39 10.93
N LEU A 88 9.13 0.86 11.15
CA LEU A 88 8.38 1.85 11.94
C LEU A 88 7.11 2.31 11.21
N ALA A 89 7.21 2.58 9.91
CA ALA A 89 6.06 2.95 9.09
C ALA A 89 5.05 1.80 8.99
N VAL A 90 5.51 0.56 8.82
CA VAL A 90 4.65 -0.65 8.82
C VAL A 90 3.95 -0.83 10.16
N ALA A 91 4.63 -0.62 11.29
CA ALA A 91 4.01 -0.71 12.61
C ALA A 91 2.87 0.31 12.78
N ILE A 92 3.11 1.57 12.43
CA ILE A 92 2.09 2.64 12.47
C ILE A 92 0.91 2.29 11.55
N TYR A 93 1.20 1.79 10.36
CA TYR A 93 0.19 1.35 9.41
C TYR A 93 -0.65 0.20 9.96
N TYR A 94 -0.02 -0.80 10.58
CA TYR A 94 -0.69 -1.99 11.12
C TYR A 94 -1.56 -1.66 12.35
N GLU A 95 -1.13 -0.72 13.20
CA GLU A 95 -1.89 -0.27 14.37
C GLU A 95 -3.30 0.25 14.01
N VAL A 96 -3.47 0.83 12.80
CA VAL A 96 -4.78 1.30 12.31
C VAL A 96 -5.79 0.15 12.22
N PHE A 97 -5.33 -1.08 11.97
CA PHE A 97 -6.18 -2.24 11.74
C PHE A 97 -6.59 -2.95 13.03
N ASP A 98 -5.88 -2.76 14.14
CA ASP A 98 -5.99 -3.55 15.37
C ASP A 98 -7.38 -3.45 16.03
N ALA A 99 -8.08 -2.33 15.82
CA ALA A 99 -9.40 -2.10 16.38
C ALA A 99 -10.54 -2.81 15.62
N TYR A 100 -10.25 -3.38 14.44
CA TYR A 100 -11.28 -3.84 13.51
C TYR A 100 -11.21 -5.35 13.25
N ASP A 101 -12.38 -5.94 12.94
CA ASP A 101 -12.44 -7.27 12.35
C ASP A 101 -11.91 -7.25 10.91
N VAL A 102 -11.72 -8.42 10.29
CA VAL A 102 -11.16 -8.53 8.92
C VAL A 102 -11.90 -7.64 7.92
N TRP A 103 -13.21 -7.48 8.06
CA TRP A 103 -14.00 -6.65 7.15
C TRP A 103 -13.81 -5.16 7.37
N GLY A 104 -13.74 -4.72 8.63
CA GLY A 104 -13.39 -3.34 8.95
C GLY A 104 -11.97 -3.01 8.50
N GLN A 105 -11.04 -3.97 8.63
CA GLN A 105 -9.69 -3.86 8.12
C GLN A 105 -9.67 -3.70 6.59
N MET A 106 -10.44 -4.48 5.84
CA MET A 106 -10.57 -4.32 4.39
C MET A 106 -11.22 -2.99 3.99
N THR A 107 -12.12 -2.44 4.81
CA THR A 107 -12.68 -1.10 4.58
C THR A 107 -11.61 -0.01 4.73
N VAL A 108 -10.75 -0.16 5.75
CA VAL A 108 -9.58 0.71 5.94
C VAL A 108 -8.62 0.57 4.74
N GLN A 109 -8.34 -0.67 4.31
CA GLN A 109 -7.46 -0.94 3.17
C GLN A 109 -7.98 -0.30 1.88
N ALA A 110 -9.25 -0.47 1.54
CA ALA A 110 -9.83 0.10 0.32
C ALA A 110 -9.67 1.63 0.24
N ASN A 111 -9.62 2.31 1.39
CA ASN A 111 -9.28 3.72 1.46
C ASN A 111 -7.78 4.00 1.41
N ALA A 112 -6.95 3.11 1.98
CA ALA A 112 -5.50 3.18 1.88
C ALA A 112 -5.04 3.09 0.42
N GLU A 113 -5.54 2.12 -0.36
CA GLU A 113 -5.25 1.94 -1.81
C GLU A 113 -5.52 3.21 -2.62
N ARG A 114 -6.63 3.89 -2.31
CA ARG A 114 -7.00 5.13 -3.00
C ARG A 114 -6.06 6.28 -2.63
N GLN A 115 -5.60 6.34 -1.39
CA GLN A 115 -4.62 7.33 -0.98
C GLN A 115 -3.22 7.00 -1.54
N GLY A 116 -2.80 5.73 -1.49
CA GLY A 116 -1.54 5.19 -2.02
C GLY A 116 -1.40 5.41 -3.53
N SER A 117 -2.48 5.17 -4.28
CA SER A 117 -2.52 5.44 -5.72
C SER A 117 -2.14 6.88 -6.12
N GLN A 118 -2.30 7.87 -5.23
CA GLN A 118 -1.91 9.26 -5.49
C GLN A 118 -0.43 9.53 -5.24
N ALA A 119 0.26 8.68 -4.46
CA ALA A 119 1.67 8.83 -4.17
C ALA A 119 2.52 8.65 -5.43
N TRP A 120 2.19 7.68 -6.29
CA TRP A 120 2.95 7.40 -7.52
C TRP A 120 3.00 8.58 -8.50
N PRO A 121 1.89 9.15 -8.99
CA PRO A 121 1.93 10.28 -9.91
C PRO A 121 2.51 11.55 -9.26
N SER A 122 2.47 11.67 -7.93
CA SER A 122 3.09 12.81 -7.24
C SER A 122 4.61 12.86 -7.40
N MET A 123 5.25 11.71 -7.71
CA MET A 123 6.69 11.60 -7.90
C MET A 123 7.16 11.88 -9.34
N ILE A 124 6.24 12.07 -10.31
CA ILE A 124 6.58 12.35 -11.72
C ILE A 124 7.53 13.56 -11.87
N PRO A 125 7.37 14.69 -11.15
CA PRO A 125 8.32 15.80 -11.27
C PRO A 125 9.76 15.46 -10.86
N LEU A 126 9.93 14.43 -10.03
CA LEU A 126 11.25 13.95 -9.57
C LEU A 126 11.83 12.87 -10.50
N PHE A 127 10.98 12.11 -11.18
CA PHE A 127 11.35 10.99 -12.06
C PHE A 127 10.56 11.02 -13.37
N PRO A 128 10.67 12.09 -14.18
CA PRO A 128 9.84 12.28 -15.37
C PRO A 128 10.01 11.19 -16.44
N GLU A 129 11.18 10.56 -16.52
CA GLU A 129 11.49 9.45 -17.42
C GLU A 129 10.64 8.18 -17.12
N HIS A 130 10.05 8.10 -15.93
CA HIS A 130 9.22 6.98 -15.49
C HIS A 130 7.73 7.34 -15.40
N GLU A 131 7.27 8.43 -16.03
CA GLU A 131 5.88 8.90 -15.93
C GLU A 131 4.85 7.79 -16.26
N ALA A 132 5.02 7.11 -17.39
CA ALA A 132 4.09 6.06 -17.81
C ALA A 132 4.01 4.93 -16.78
N GLU A 133 5.14 4.60 -16.17
CA GLU A 133 5.26 3.56 -15.15
C GLU A 133 4.55 3.98 -13.87
N LEU A 134 4.87 5.15 -13.31
CA LEU A 134 4.26 5.68 -12.09
C LEU A 134 2.73 5.81 -12.21
N ARG A 135 2.21 6.17 -13.39
CA ARG A 135 0.76 6.17 -13.65
C ARG A 135 0.16 4.76 -13.70
N ALA A 136 0.90 3.79 -14.23
CA ALA A 136 0.44 2.41 -14.28
C ALA A 136 0.35 1.79 -12.87
N LEU A 137 1.26 2.13 -11.95
CA LEU A 137 1.22 1.67 -10.56
C LEU A 137 0.00 2.22 -9.82
N SER A 138 -0.30 3.51 -9.99
CA SER A 138 -1.55 4.13 -9.50
C SER A 138 -2.79 3.35 -9.94
N ALA A 139 -2.83 2.90 -11.20
CA ALA A 139 -3.94 2.11 -11.71
C ALA A 139 -4.01 0.68 -11.15
N LEU A 140 -2.90 0.11 -10.65
CA LEU A 140 -2.91 -1.20 -9.99
C LEU A 140 -3.55 -1.10 -8.60
N GLU A 141 -3.16 -0.12 -7.79
CA GLU A 141 -3.77 0.09 -6.47
C GLU A 141 -5.26 0.40 -6.55
N LEU A 142 -5.67 1.22 -7.52
CA LEU A 142 -7.10 1.47 -7.73
C LEU A 142 -7.87 0.19 -8.02
N LYS A 143 -7.30 -0.79 -8.73
CA LYS A 143 -7.94 -2.10 -8.95
C LYS A 143 -8.06 -2.92 -7.67
N SER A 144 -7.07 -2.84 -6.76
CA SER A 144 -7.14 -3.47 -5.43
C SER A 144 -8.23 -2.82 -4.58
N GLY A 145 -8.30 -1.48 -4.57
CA GLY A 145 -9.36 -0.73 -3.90
C GLY A 145 -10.76 -1.00 -4.44
N ASP A 146 -10.93 -1.05 -5.76
CA ASP A 146 -12.21 -1.34 -6.43
C ASP A 146 -12.69 -2.77 -6.14
N PHE A 147 -11.75 -3.74 -6.10
CA PHE A 147 -12.08 -5.10 -5.70
C PHE A 147 -12.61 -5.15 -4.26
N LEU A 148 -11.94 -4.49 -3.32
CA LEU A 148 -12.37 -4.46 -1.93
C LEU A 148 -13.73 -3.79 -1.75
N ASP A 149 -14.01 -2.69 -2.47
CA ASP A 149 -15.31 -2.04 -2.44
C ASP A 149 -16.44 -2.95 -2.95
N ALA A 150 -16.20 -3.66 -4.06
CA ALA A 150 -17.17 -4.62 -4.59
C ALA A 150 -17.44 -5.73 -3.56
N LEU A 151 -16.37 -6.28 -2.97
CA LEU A 151 -16.46 -7.31 -1.94
C LEU A 151 -17.23 -6.83 -0.69
N LEU A 152 -16.99 -5.59 -0.25
CA LEU A 152 -17.68 -4.99 0.89
C LEU A 152 -19.16 -4.69 0.59
N THR A 153 -19.47 -4.34 -0.66
CA THR A 153 -20.85 -4.11 -1.13
C THR A 153 -21.64 -5.42 -1.16
N ASP A 154 -21.06 -6.48 -1.71
CA ASP A 154 -21.69 -7.80 -1.78
C ASP A 154 -22.00 -8.38 -0.39
N ARG A 155 -21.16 -8.11 0.61
CA ARG A 155 -21.43 -8.49 2.01
C ARG A 155 -22.62 -7.75 2.63
N ALA A 156 -22.86 -6.50 2.23
CA ALA A 156 -23.89 -5.66 2.79
C ALA A 156 -25.29 -5.89 2.18
N ALA A 157 -25.34 -6.60 1.05
CA ALA A 157 -26.56 -6.98 0.32
C ALA A 157 -27.23 -8.23 0.92
#